data_AF-A0A6I3UBC3-F1
#
_entry.id   AF-A0A6I3UBC3-F1
#
_cell.length_a   1.000
_cell.length_b   1.000
_cell.length_c   1.000
_cell.angle_alpha   90.00
_cell.angle_beta   90.00
_cell.angle_gamma   90.00
#
_symmetry.space_group_name_H-M   'P 1'
#
loop_
_entity.id
_entity.type
_entity.pdbx_description
1 polymer ?
#
loop_
_entity_poly.entity_id
_entity_poly.type
_entity_poly.pdbx_seq_one_letter_code
_entity_poly.pdbx_strand_id
1 'polypeptide(L)'
;LHKVAQALTKIPFIANGDIRTVQDAKQRIEEVGADAVMIGRAAMGNPYLFNQINHYFETGEILPDLTFEDKMKIAYEHLKRLISLK
;
A
#
# COMPACT_ATOMS: atom_id res chain seq x y z
N LEU A 1 5.77 5.34 -17.09
CA LEU A 1 6.08 4.17 -16.24
C LEU A 1 6.27 2.91 -17.09
N HIS A 2 5.28 2.50 -17.90
CA HIS A 2 5.34 1.23 -18.66
C HIS A 2 6.61 1.03 -19.54
N LYS A 3 6.99 2.05 -20.32
CA LYS A 3 8.23 1.99 -21.13
C LYS A 3 9.50 1.79 -20.30
N VAL A 4 9.53 2.35 -19.09
CA VAL A 4 10.67 2.23 -18.17
C VAL A 4 10.68 0.85 -17.53
N ALA A 5 9.51 0.37 -17.08
CA ALA A 5 9.36 -0.96 -16.51
C ALA A 5 9.84 -2.04 -17.50
N GLN A 6 9.43 -1.98 -18.76
CA GLN A 6 9.88 -2.92 -19.80
C GLN A 6 11.37 -2.84 -20.12
N ALA A 7 11.99 -1.66 -19.97
CA ALA A 7 13.41 -1.49 -20.23
C ALA A 7 14.28 -2.07 -19.09
N LEU A 8 13.74 -2.15 -17.87
CA LEU A 8 14.43 -2.65 -16.69
C LEU A 8 14.16 -4.14 -16.50
N THR A 9 14.98 -5.00 -17.11
CA THR A 9 14.80 -6.46 -17.05
C THR A 9 15.58 -7.15 -15.93
N LYS A 10 16.52 -6.44 -15.29
CA LYS A 10 17.42 -7.01 -14.27
C LYS A 10 17.31 -6.35 -12.89
N ILE A 11 16.66 -5.19 -12.82
CA ILE A 11 16.57 -4.39 -11.59
C ILE A 11 15.10 -4.24 -11.28
N PRO A 12 14.66 -4.57 -10.04
CA PRO A 12 13.25 -4.40 -9.66
C PRO A 12 12.78 -2.96 -9.87
N PHE A 13 11.64 -2.81 -10.55
CA PHE A 13 10.99 -1.54 -10.80
C PHE A 13 9.84 -1.32 -9.81
N ILE A 14 9.99 -0.30 -8.96
CA ILE A 14 8.98 0.08 -7.98
C ILE A 14 8.19 1.28 -8.50
N ALA A 15 6.89 1.09 -8.77
CA ALA A 15 6.02 2.18 -9.21
C ALA A 15 5.57 3.05 -8.03
N ASN A 16 5.66 4.37 -8.19
CA ASN A 16 5.18 5.35 -7.22
C ASN A 16 4.27 6.38 -7.90
N GLY A 17 3.23 6.83 -7.18
CA GLY A 17 2.36 7.93 -7.62
C GLY A 17 0.87 7.60 -7.60
N ASP A 18 0.14 8.34 -6.77
CA ASP A 18 -1.34 8.32 -6.66
C ASP A 18 -1.99 6.95 -6.44
N ILE A 19 -1.32 6.07 -5.71
CA ILE A 19 -1.86 4.76 -5.29
C ILE A 19 -2.65 4.97 -4.00
N ARG A 20 -3.97 4.87 -4.09
CA ARG A 20 -4.91 5.15 -2.97
C ARG A 20 -5.76 3.93 -2.60
N THR A 21 -5.84 2.95 -3.50
CA THR A 21 -6.67 1.76 -3.37
C THR A 21 -5.92 0.50 -3.78
N VAL A 22 -6.48 -0.66 -3.47
CA VAL A 22 -5.99 -1.97 -3.94
C VAL A 22 -5.97 -2.02 -5.47
N GLN A 23 -6.99 -1.46 -6.10
CA GLN A 23 -7.14 -1.40 -7.55
C GLN A 23 -6.04 -0.54 -8.20
N ASP A 24 -5.68 0.59 -7.59
CA ASP A 24 -4.56 1.39 -8.09
C ASP A 24 -3.25 0.60 -8.04
N ALA A 25 -3.01 -0.14 -6.95
CA ALA A 25 -1.82 -0.98 -6.81
C ALA A 25 -1.80 -2.11 -7.83
N LYS A 26 -2.94 -2.80 -8.00
CA LYS A 26 -3.17 -3.81 -9.03
C LYS A 26 -2.83 -3.26 -10.41
N GLN A 27 -3.37 -2.09 -10.75
CA GLN A 27 -3.11 -1.45 -12.04
C GLN A 27 -1.61 -1.21 -12.27
N ARG A 28 -0.87 -0.74 -11.25
CA ARG A 28 0.57 -0.50 -11.37
C ARG A 28 1.37 -1.79 -11.52
N ILE A 29 0.96 -2.87 -10.88
CA ILE A 29 1.70 -4.13 -10.95
C ILE A 29 1.37 -4.86 -12.27
N GLU A 30 0.09 -5.06 -12.57
CA GLU A 30 -0.32 -5.88 -13.71
C GLU A 30 -0.27 -5.13 -15.05
N GLU A 31 -0.73 -3.88 -15.13
CA GLU A 31 -0.80 -3.16 -16.42
C GLU A 31 0.52 -2.44 -16.74
N VAL A 32 1.14 -1.81 -15.73
CA VAL A 32 2.39 -1.08 -15.93
C VAL A 32 3.60 -2.02 -15.93
N GLY A 33 3.50 -3.19 -15.28
CA GLY A 33 4.58 -4.17 -15.17
C GLY A 33 5.59 -3.83 -14.06
N ALA A 34 5.13 -3.24 -12.96
CA ALA A 34 5.98 -2.97 -11.81
C ALA A 34 6.08 -4.21 -10.90
N ASP A 35 7.27 -4.45 -10.35
CA ASP A 35 7.51 -5.54 -9.40
C ASP A 35 6.91 -5.24 -8.01
N ALA A 36 6.83 -3.95 -7.67
CA ALA A 36 6.23 -3.49 -6.43
C ALA A 36 5.66 -2.07 -6.57
N VAL A 37 4.92 -1.65 -5.55
CA VAL A 37 4.40 -0.29 -5.43
C VAL A 37 4.90 0.40 -4.18
N MET A 38 5.16 1.71 -4.30
CA MET A 38 5.53 2.57 -3.17
C MET A 38 4.40 3.54 -2.89
N ILE A 39 3.95 3.58 -1.63
CA ILE A 39 2.82 4.38 -1.18
C ILE A 39 3.32 5.46 -0.21
N GLY A 40 2.99 6.71 -0.49
CA GLY A 40 3.29 7.85 0.36
C GLY A 40 2.03 8.44 0.97
N ARG A 41 1.51 9.50 0.35
CA ARG A 41 0.40 10.32 0.88
C ARG A 41 -0.83 9.53 1.35
N ALA A 42 -1.22 8.49 0.62
CA ALA A 42 -2.39 7.68 0.98
C ALA A 42 -2.22 6.91 2.30
N ALA A 43 -0.99 6.52 2.64
CA ALA A 43 -0.70 5.76 3.86
C ALA A 43 -0.87 6.60 5.14
N MET A 44 -0.79 7.94 5.06
CA MET A 44 -0.96 8.82 6.23
C MET A 44 -2.40 8.79 6.77
N GLY A 45 -3.40 8.65 5.89
CA GLY A 45 -4.81 8.55 6.28
C GLY A 45 -5.32 7.12 6.43
N ASN A 46 -4.65 6.16 5.80
CA ASN A 46 -4.99 4.74 5.87
C ASN A 46 -3.69 3.91 5.95
N PRO A 47 -3.08 3.77 7.15
CA PRO A 47 -1.88 2.95 7.31
C PRO A 47 -2.14 1.46 7.08
N TYR A 48 -3.40 1.01 7.08
CA TYR A 48 -3.76 -0.38 6.82
C TYR A 48 -3.81 -0.73 5.32
N LEU A 49 -3.72 0.28 4.43
CA LEU A 49 -3.72 0.07 2.97
C LEU A 49 -2.66 -0.93 2.50
N PHE A 50 -1.50 -0.99 3.16
CA PHE A 50 -0.45 -1.97 2.86
C PHE A 50 -0.94 -3.41 3.03
N ASN A 51 -1.68 -3.69 4.12
CA ASN A 51 -2.21 -5.01 4.39
C ASN A 51 -3.32 -5.39 3.39
N GLN A 52 -4.17 -4.44 3.02
CA GLN A 52 -5.21 -4.68 2.02
C GLN A 52 -4.61 -5.04 0.65
N ILE A 53 -3.55 -4.33 0.25
CA ILE A 53 -2.84 -4.58 -1.00
C ILE A 53 -2.16 -5.94 -0.96
N ASN A 54 -1.38 -6.24 0.08
CA ASN A 54 -0.67 -7.51 0.20
C ASN A 54 -1.66 -8.69 0.24
N HIS A 55 -2.73 -8.58 1.02
CA HIS A 55 -3.77 -9.62 1.08
C HIS A 55 -4.37 -9.89 -0.30
N TYR A 56 -4.70 -8.84 -1.07
CA TYR A 56 -5.21 -9.01 -2.43
C TYR A 56 -4.24 -9.77 -3.34
N PHE A 57 -2.94 -9.48 -3.28
CA PHE A 57 -1.95 -10.19 -4.08
C PHE A 57 -1.67 -11.63 -3.59
N GLU A 58 -1.93 -11.93 -2.31
CA GLU A 58 -1.78 -13.25 -1.73
C GLU A 58 -3.00 -14.15 -1.97
N THR A 59 -4.21 -13.60 -1.92
CA THR A 59 -5.47 -14.38 -1.91
C THR A 59 -6.39 -14.10 -3.10
N GLY A 60 -6.22 -12.96 -3.77
CA GLY A 60 -7.16 -12.45 -4.77
C GLY A 60 -8.39 -11.76 -4.17
N GLU A 61 -8.52 -11.70 -2.84
CA GLU A 61 -9.67 -11.13 -2.15
C GLU A 61 -9.40 -9.69 -1.70
N ILE A 62 -10.44 -8.84 -1.74
CA ILE A 62 -10.34 -7.47 -1.24
C ILE A 62 -10.84 -7.44 0.19
N LEU A 63 -9.95 -7.13 1.13
CA LEU A 63 -10.35 -6.93 2.51
C LEU A 63 -11.28 -5.72 2.64
N PRO A 64 -12.30 -5.81 3.51
CA PRO A 64 -13.10 -4.64 3.83
C PRO A 64 -12.24 -3.56 4.49
N ASP A 65 -12.77 -2.33 4.51
CA ASP A 65 -12.19 -1.28 5.32
C ASP A 65 -12.29 -1.63 6.81
N LEU A 66 -11.36 -1.12 7.61
CA LEU A 66 -11.35 -1.33 9.05
C LEU A 66 -12.60 -0.72 9.70
N THR A 67 -13.09 -1.42 10.72
CA THR A 67 -14.14 -0.89 11.59
C THR A 67 -13.65 0.40 12.28
N PHE A 68 -14.59 1.23 12.72
CA PHE A 68 -14.25 2.42 13.50
C PHE A 68 -13.43 2.07 14.75
N GLU A 69 -13.80 0.98 15.44
CA GLU A 69 -13.10 0.51 16.64
C GLU A 69 -11.65 0.11 16.34
N ASP A 70 -11.40 -0.58 15.23
CA ASP A 70 -10.04 -0.99 14.86
C ASP A 70 -9.19 0.21 14.43
N LYS A 71 -9.78 1.19 13.74
CA LYS A 71 -9.12 2.47 13.45
C LYS A 71 -8.73 3.19 14.74
N MET A 72 -9.63 3.23 15.72
CA MET A 72 -9.35 3.84 17.03
C MET A 72 -8.24 3.11 17.80
N LYS A 73 -8.21 1.77 17.76
CA LYS A 73 -7.12 0.98 18.37
C LYS A 73 -5.76 1.35 17.76
N ILE A 74 -5.68 1.44 16.43
CA ILE A 74 -4.44 1.80 15.73
C ILE A 74 -3.98 3.21 16.12
N ALA A 75 -4.91 4.19 16.12
CA ALA A 75 -4.60 5.56 16.50
C ALA A 75 -4.09 5.66 17.95
N TYR A 76 -4.72 4.93 18.87
CA TYR A 76 -4.30 4.85 20.26
C TYR A 76 -2.90 4.25 20.41
N GLU A 77 -2.61 3.15 19.71
CA GLU A 77 -1.28 2.53 19.74
C GLU A 77 -0.20 3.41 19.13
N HIS A 78 -0.50 4.15 18.06
CA HIS A 78 0.42 5.15 17.51
C HIS A 78 0.72 6.25 18.53
N LEU A 79 -0.30 6.80 19.20
CA LEU A 79 -0.13 7.82 20.24
C LEU A 79 0.70 7.29 21.41
N LYS A 80 0.38 6.09 21.90
CA LYS A 80 1.10 5.44 23.00
C LYS A 80 2.58 5.25 22.66
N ARG A 81 2.90 4.81 21.44
CA ARG A 81 4.27 4.68 20.96
C ARG A 81 4.99 6.02 20.89
N LEU A 82 4.32 7.07 20.39
CA LEU A 82 4.88 8.42 20.35
C LEU A 82 5.19 8.98 21.75
N ILE A 83 4.34 8.68 22.74
CA ILE A 83 4.60 9.04 24.14
C ILE A 83 5.83 8.29 24.66
N SER A 84 5.96 6.99 24.38
CA SER A 84 7.09 6.17 24.84
C SER A 84 8.44 6.50 24.20
N LEU A 85 8.46 7.26 23.11
CA LEU A 85 9.69 7.71 22.45
C LEU A 85 10.33 8.92 23.14
N LYS A 86 9.59 9.58 24.05
CA LYS A 86 10.08 10.68 24.88
C LYS A 86 10.53 10.16 26.24
#